data_AF-A0A2T3A5L5-F1
#
_entry.id   AF-A0A2T3A5L5-F1
#
_cell.length_a   1.000
_cell.length_b   1.000
_cell.length_c   1.000
_cell.angle_alpha   90.00
_cell.angle_beta   90.00
_cell.angle_gamma   90.00
#
_symmetry.space_group_name_H-M   'P 1'
#
loop_
_entity.id
_entity.type
_entity.pdbx_description
1 polymer ?
#
loop_
_entity_poly.entity_id
_entity_poly.type
_entity_poly.pdbx_seq_one_letter_code
_entity_poly.pdbx_strand_id
1 'polypeptide(L)'
;MSAPGPESIPLSADPRHKRPPKNRNPTDPVSQQASHLESLFARPDQEIRIPTAGSTAQRRLPLPPEIVTNVQGSSAGAGSGEFHVYKAARRREYERLRIMDEEVKREEEQREFEVKKTEHEDEDRKKTERNRVKREKMKARKEKAKAAAVGSKKNGAGKQADDAAVPHHGGVKARTLPVRNTEQDDSSDKMAIDPKEGEAQRPAATATGDIPGLLIHDDD
;
A
#
# COMPACT_ATOMS: atom_id res chain seq x y z
N MET A 1 -42.11 11.39 45.58
CA MET A 1 -41.05 10.79 44.72
C MET A 1 -39.79 10.75 45.57
N SER A 2 -39.29 9.55 45.91
CA SER A 2 -38.15 9.41 46.83
C SER A 2 -36.84 9.73 46.11
N ALA A 3 -35.97 10.52 46.75
CA ALA A 3 -34.67 10.90 46.19
C ALA A 3 -33.75 9.68 46.06
N PRO A 4 -32.84 9.64 45.06
CA PRO A 4 -31.86 8.57 44.94
C PRO A 4 -30.88 8.64 46.12
N GLY A 5 -31.07 7.74 47.09
CA GLY A 5 -30.14 7.55 48.19
C GLY A 5 -28.80 6.98 47.70
N PRO A 6 -27.74 7.03 48.53
CA PRO A 6 -26.38 6.58 48.16
C PRO A 6 -26.29 5.11 47.74
N GLU A 7 -27.33 4.30 47.99
CA GLU A 7 -27.43 2.90 47.56
C GLU A 7 -27.81 2.71 46.08
N SER A 8 -28.19 3.78 45.36
CA SER A 8 -28.52 3.69 43.92
C SER A 8 -27.30 3.81 43.00
N ILE A 9 -26.10 4.05 43.56
CA ILE A 9 -24.86 4.03 42.78
C ILE A 9 -24.46 2.55 42.63
N PRO A 10 -24.28 2.03 41.40
CA PRO A 10 -23.84 0.66 41.25
C PRO A 10 -22.53 0.46 42.01
N LEU A 11 -22.42 -0.66 42.72
CA LEU A 11 -21.28 -1.02 43.58
C LEU A 11 -19.91 -1.06 42.84
N SER A 12 -19.91 -0.89 41.51
CA SER A 12 -18.76 -0.73 40.64
C SER A 12 -18.23 0.71 40.54
N ALA A 13 -19.03 1.70 40.93
CA ALA A 13 -18.70 3.13 40.86
C ALA A 13 -18.43 3.76 42.24
N ASP A 14 -18.60 3.02 43.34
CA ASP A 14 -18.31 3.51 44.70
C ASP A 14 -16.81 3.42 45.04
N PRO A 15 -16.10 4.55 45.23
CA PRO A 15 -14.67 4.58 45.55
C PRO A 15 -14.32 4.00 46.93
N ARG A 16 -15.31 3.76 47.81
CA ARG A 16 -15.09 3.12 49.13
C ARG A 16 -14.91 1.60 49.02
N HIS A 17 -15.39 0.99 47.93
CA HIS A 17 -15.29 -0.44 47.73
C HIS A 17 -13.92 -0.78 47.13
N LYS A 18 -13.01 -1.37 47.93
CA LYS A 18 -11.68 -1.83 47.49
C LYS A 18 -11.75 -3.09 46.62
N ARG A 19 -12.52 -3.06 45.55
CA ARG A 19 -12.44 -4.08 44.50
C ARG A 19 -11.11 -3.91 43.77
N PRO A 20 -10.37 -5.00 43.49
CA PRO A 20 -9.22 -4.90 42.62
C PRO A 20 -9.68 -4.28 41.29
N PRO A 21 -9.00 -3.24 40.78
CA PRO A 21 -9.38 -2.63 39.53
C PRO A 21 -9.38 -3.71 38.44
N LYS A 22 -10.44 -3.76 37.64
CA LYS A 22 -10.46 -4.62 36.46
C LYS A 22 -9.25 -4.20 35.60
N ASN A 23 -8.34 -5.12 35.32
CA ASN A 23 -7.22 -4.88 34.40
C ASN A 23 -7.81 -4.41 33.06
N ARG A 24 -7.79 -3.11 32.82
CA ARG A 24 -8.25 -2.52 31.56
C ARG A 24 -7.08 -2.62 30.62
N ASN A 25 -7.29 -3.32 29.51
CA ASN A 25 -6.33 -3.26 28.41
C ASN A 25 -6.18 -1.79 28.03
N PRO A 26 -4.94 -1.29 27.88
CA PRO A 26 -4.72 0.09 27.52
C PRO A 26 -5.37 0.41 26.16
N THR A 27 -6.10 1.52 26.10
CA THR A 27 -6.80 1.94 24.88
C THR A 27 -5.95 2.85 23.98
N ASP A 28 -4.91 3.46 24.54
CA ASP A 28 -3.97 4.30 23.79
C ASP A 28 -2.96 3.42 23.03
N PRO A 29 -2.73 3.64 21.72
CA PRO A 29 -1.72 2.91 20.96
C PRO A 29 -0.34 2.89 21.63
N VAL A 30 0.08 4.01 22.24
CA VAL A 30 1.38 4.08 22.93
C VAL A 30 1.41 3.16 24.13
N SER A 31 0.31 3.11 24.88
CA SER A 31 0.20 2.28 26.07
C SER A 31 0.07 0.78 25.74
N GLN A 32 -0.55 0.43 24.60
CA GLN A 32 -0.54 -0.94 24.08
C GLN A 32 0.88 -1.39 23.70
N GLN A 33 1.61 -0.55 22.96
CA GLN A 33 3.00 -0.83 22.61
C GLN A 33 3.87 -0.99 23.86
N ALA A 34 3.73 -0.09 24.84
CA ALA A 34 4.46 -0.17 26.11
C ALA A 34 4.18 -1.49 26.85
N SER A 35 2.93 -1.92 26.94
CA SER A 35 2.58 -3.20 27.57
C SER A 35 3.15 -4.42 26.83
N HIS A 36 3.22 -4.36 25.48
CA HIS A 36 3.84 -5.40 24.69
C HIS A 36 5.36 -5.44 24.90
N LEU A 37 6.02 -4.28 24.92
CA LEU A 37 7.45 -4.16 25.23
C LEU A 37 7.76 -4.68 26.63
N GLU A 38 6.95 -4.34 27.64
CA GLU A 38 7.09 -4.86 29.00
C GLU A 38 7.00 -6.39 29.04
N SER A 39 6.10 -6.99 28.25
CA SER A 39 6.00 -8.46 28.14
C SER A 39 7.22 -9.10 27.48
N LEU A 40 7.83 -8.44 26.48
CA LEU A 40 9.06 -8.90 25.82
C LEU A 40 10.28 -8.75 26.75
N PHE A 41 10.37 -7.64 27.49
CA PHE A 41 11.45 -7.41 28.44
C PHE A 41 11.38 -8.27 29.70
N ALA A 42 10.21 -8.81 30.05
CA ALA A 42 10.10 -9.77 31.14
C ALA A 42 10.89 -11.06 30.91
N ARG A 43 11.17 -11.41 29.64
CA ARG A 43 11.95 -12.60 29.23
C ARG A 43 12.89 -12.27 28.07
N PRO A 44 14.00 -11.56 28.33
CA PRO A 44 14.92 -11.13 27.27
C PRO A 44 15.60 -12.30 26.56
N ASP A 45 15.75 -13.45 27.22
CA ASP A 45 16.40 -14.65 26.65
C ASP A 45 15.45 -15.47 25.75
N GLN A 46 14.17 -15.10 25.63
CA GLN A 46 13.20 -15.84 24.82
C GLN A 46 13.41 -15.55 23.32
N GLU A 47 13.61 -16.60 22.53
CA GLU A 47 13.70 -16.47 21.07
C GLU A 47 12.40 -15.94 20.47
N ILE A 48 12.48 -14.78 19.80
CA ILE A 48 11.35 -14.17 19.10
C ILE A 48 11.31 -14.71 17.66
N ARG A 49 10.29 -15.52 17.36
CA ARG A 49 10.03 -16.00 15.99
C ARG A 49 9.33 -14.92 15.19
N ILE A 50 10.09 -14.16 14.40
CA ILE A 50 9.55 -13.24 13.42
C ILE A 50 8.96 -14.09 12.28
N PRO A 51 7.65 -14.00 11.96
CA PRO A 51 7.10 -14.71 10.83
C PRO A 51 7.80 -14.23 9.56
N THR A 52 8.45 -15.15 8.85
CA THR A 52 8.99 -14.85 7.53
C THR A 52 7.84 -14.62 6.55
N ALA A 53 8.06 -13.87 5.47
CA ALA A 53 6.99 -13.44 4.55
C ALA A 53 6.16 -14.58 3.89
N GLY A 54 6.57 -15.84 4.05
CA GLY A 54 5.81 -17.03 3.63
C GLY A 54 5.18 -17.85 4.76
N SER A 55 5.41 -17.50 6.03
CA SER A 55 4.90 -18.26 7.19
C SER A 55 3.40 -18.13 7.40
N THR A 56 2.78 -17.06 6.89
CA THR A 56 1.32 -17.00 6.71
C THR A 56 0.99 -17.95 5.58
N ALA A 57 0.73 -19.22 5.95
CA ALA A 57 0.40 -20.29 5.03
C ALA A 57 -0.61 -19.78 4.00
N GLN A 58 -0.15 -19.60 2.77
CA GLN A 58 -1.05 -19.43 1.64
C GLN A 58 -2.03 -20.60 1.73
N ARG A 59 -3.33 -20.33 1.61
CA ARG A 59 -4.40 -21.33 1.72
C ARG A 59 -4.32 -22.32 0.55
N ARG A 60 -3.28 -23.15 0.53
CA ARG A 60 -3.06 -24.19 -0.45
C ARG A 60 -3.81 -25.43 0.01
N LEU A 61 -4.62 -25.98 -0.88
CA LEU A 61 -5.24 -27.26 -0.62
C LEU A 61 -4.18 -28.36 -0.61
N PRO A 62 -4.34 -29.38 0.24
CA PRO A 62 -3.49 -30.56 0.17
C PRO A 62 -3.66 -31.21 -1.21
N LEU A 63 -2.58 -31.76 -1.75
CA LEU A 63 -2.63 -32.50 -3.01
C LEU A 63 -3.60 -33.68 -2.87
N PRO A 64 -4.36 -34.01 -3.93
CA PRO A 64 -5.19 -35.21 -3.92
C PRO A 64 -4.31 -36.45 -3.72
N PRO A 65 -4.73 -37.42 -2.90
CA PRO A 65 -3.95 -38.65 -2.71
C PRO A 65 -3.90 -39.45 -4.01
N GLU A 66 -2.72 -40.00 -4.34
CA GLU A 66 -2.52 -40.76 -5.57
C GLU A 66 -3.27 -42.10 -5.58
N ILE A 67 -3.36 -42.77 -4.43
CA ILE A 67 -4.01 -44.07 -4.30
C ILE A 67 -5.12 -43.97 -3.28
N VAL A 68 -6.35 -44.29 -3.72
CA VAL A 68 -7.50 -44.48 -2.84
C VAL A 68 -7.64 -45.98 -2.59
N THR A 69 -7.38 -46.41 -1.36
CA THR A 69 -7.36 -47.84 -0.99
C THR A 69 -8.75 -48.43 -0.74
N ASN A 70 -9.78 -47.59 -0.59
CA ASN A 70 -11.09 -48.01 -0.09
C ASN A 70 -12.16 -48.01 -1.21
N VAL A 71 -11.78 -48.37 -2.43
CA VAL A 71 -12.68 -48.38 -3.58
C VAL A 71 -13.47 -49.69 -3.59
N GLN A 72 -14.77 -49.61 -3.31
CA GLN A 72 -15.70 -50.72 -3.47
C GLN A 72 -15.93 -50.99 -4.97
N GLY A 73 -16.19 -52.25 -5.34
CA GLY A 73 -16.34 -52.64 -6.75
C GLY A 73 -17.42 -51.84 -7.50
N SER A 74 -17.24 -51.65 -8.81
CA SER A 74 -18.06 -50.73 -9.63
C SER A 74 -19.55 -51.09 -9.70
N SER A 75 -19.91 -52.35 -9.47
CA SER A 75 -21.30 -52.83 -9.44
C SER A 75 -21.89 -52.90 -8.03
N ALA A 76 -21.11 -52.57 -7.00
CA ALA A 76 -21.57 -52.64 -5.63
C ALA A 76 -22.48 -51.43 -5.31
N GLY A 77 -23.54 -51.66 -4.52
CA GLY A 77 -24.52 -50.62 -4.19
C GLY A 77 -23.96 -49.50 -3.31
N ALA A 78 -24.75 -48.42 -3.17
CA ALA A 78 -24.38 -47.29 -2.32
C ALA A 78 -24.30 -47.69 -0.83
N GLY A 79 -23.10 -47.57 -0.25
CA GLY A 79 -22.89 -47.76 1.19
C GLY A 79 -23.36 -46.56 2.01
N SER A 80 -23.54 -46.75 3.32
CA SER A 80 -23.97 -45.67 4.25
C SER A 80 -22.95 -44.52 4.36
N GLY A 81 -21.68 -44.79 4.09
CA GLY A 81 -20.59 -43.79 4.12
C GLY A 81 -20.40 -43.01 2.82
N GLU A 82 -21.00 -43.44 1.71
CA GLU A 82 -20.75 -42.87 0.37
C GLU A 82 -21.17 -41.40 0.29
N PHE A 83 -22.26 -41.03 0.97
CA PHE A 83 -22.72 -39.64 1.05
C PHE A 83 -21.66 -38.71 1.64
N HIS A 84 -20.95 -39.15 2.69
CA HIS A 84 -19.92 -38.33 3.33
C HIS A 84 -18.66 -38.24 2.48
N VAL A 85 -18.30 -39.31 1.77
CA VAL A 85 -17.20 -39.31 0.79
C VAL A 85 -17.47 -38.28 -0.29
N TYR A 86 -18.65 -38.31 -0.91
CA TYR A 86 -19.06 -37.34 -1.91
C TYR A 86 -19.07 -35.90 -1.37
N LYS A 87 -19.64 -35.68 -0.18
CA LYS A 87 -19.69 -34.35 0.44
C LYS A 87 -18.29 -33.78 0.67
N ALA A 88 -17.35 -34.61 1.13
CA ALA A 88 -15.96 -34.21 1.33
C ALA A 88 -15.24 -33.93 0.00
N ALA A 89 -15.40 -34.81 -1.00
CA ALA A 89 -14.81 -34.66 -2.32
C ALA A 89 -15.33 -33.39 -3.03
N ARG A 90 -16.65 -33.17 -3.04
CA ARG A 90 -17.26 -31.96 -3.62
C ARG A 90 -16.77 -30.68 -2.93
N ARG A 91 -16.66 -30.70 -1.59
CA ARG A 91 -16.15 -29.53 -0.85
C ARG A 91 -14.70 -29.21 -1.23
N ARG A 92 -13.84 -30.23 -1.28
CA ARG A 92 -12.43 -30.07 -1.73
C ARG A 92 -12.36 -29.53 -3.16
N GLU A 93 -13.21 -30.00 -4.06
CA GLU A 93 -13.22 -29.55 -5.45
C GLU A 93 -13.70 -28.10 -5.59
N TYR A 94 -14.74 -27.69 -4.88
CA TYR A 94 -15.18 -26.30 -4.88
C TYR A 94 -14.13 -25.37 -4.26
N GLU A 95 -13.46 -25.80 -3.19
CA GLU A 95 -12.34 -25.04 -2.64
C GLU A 95 -11.19 -24.93 -3.66
N ARG A 96 -10.93 -25.99 -4.45
CA ARG A 96 -9.87 -26.01 -5.46
C ARG A 96 -10.15 -25.05 -6.61
N LEU A 97 -11.36 -25.13 -7.17
CA LEU A 97 -11.81 -24.22 -8.23
C LEU A 97 -11.78 -22.77 -7.73
N ARG A 98 -12.27 -22.53 -6.51
CA ARG A 98 -12.26 -21.19 -5.91
C ARG A 98 -10.84 -20.62 -5.77
N ILE A 99 -9.88 -21.41 -5.29
CA ILE A 99 -8.49 -20.94 -5.15
C ILE A 99 -7.88 -20.66 -6.52
N MET A 100 -8.10 -21.53 -7.50
CA MET A 100 -7.61 -21.33 -8.87
C MET A 100 -8.19 -20.05 -9.48
N ASP A 101 -9.50 -19.81 -9.33
CA ASP A 101 -10.15 -18.59 -9.82
C ASP A 101 -9.65 -17.33 -9.08
N GLU A 102 -9.41 -17.40 -7.77
CA GLU A 102 -8.84 -16.31 -6.97
C GLU A 102 -7.38 -16.00 -7.40
N GLU A 103 -6.58 -17.03 -7.69
CA GLU A 103 -5.21 -16.89 -8.19
C GLU A 103 -5.15 -16.24 -9.57
N VAL A 104 -5.99 -16.70 -10.51
CA VAL A 104 -6.07 -16.13 -11.87
C VAL A 104 -6.46 -14.66 -11.81
N LYS A 105 -7.51 -14.31 -11.04
CA LYS A 105 -7.93 -12.90 -10.87
C LYS A 105 -6.81 -12.03 -10.31
N ARG A 106 -6.12 -12.53 -9.27
CA ARG A 106 -4.99 -11.81 -8.66
C ARG A 106 -3.86 -11.60 -9.66
N GLU A 107 -3.54 -12.59 -10.49
CA GLU A 107 -2.51 -12.48 -11.51
C GLU A 107 -2.90 -11.47 -12.60
N GLU A 108 -4.15 -11.48 -13.06
CA GLU A 108 -4.67 -10.50 -14.02
C GLU A 108 -4.61 -9.07 -13.46
N GLU A 109 -5.09 -8.87 -12.22
CA GLU A 109 -5.04 -7.58 -11.54
C GLU A 109 -3.59 -7.07 -11.34
N GLN A 110 -2.66 -7.97 -11.01
CA GLN A 110 -1.24 -7.64 -10.88
C GLN A 110 -0.63 -7.23 -12.22
N ARG A 111 -0.89 -7.99 -13.29
CA ARG A 111 -0.41 -7.66 -14.63
C ARG A 111 -0.95 -6.30 -15.10
N GLU A 112 -2.24 -6.05 -14.92
CA GLU A 112 -2.83 -4.75 -15.24
C GLU A 112 -2.22 -3.60 -14.45
N PHE A 113 -1.99 -3.83 -13.15
CA PHE A 113 -1.37 -2.84 -12.28
C PHE A 113 0.06 -2.52 -12.71
N GLU A 114 0.86 -3.53 -13.05
CA GLU A 114 2.23 -3.37 -13.53
C GLU A 114 2.28 -2.61 -14.86
N VAL A 115 1.39 -2.92 -15.80
CA VAL A 115 1.27 -2.19 -17.06
C VAL A 115 0.93 -0.72 -16.79
N LYS A 116 -0.12 -0.44 -16.00
CA LYS A 116 -0.51 0.94 -15.66
C LYS A 116 0.60 1.69 -14.94
N LYS A 117 1.34 1.02 -14.05
CA LYS A 117 2.47 1.60 -13.33
C LYS A 117 3.61 1.99 -14.28
N THR A 118 3.99 1.10 -15.18
CA THR A 118 5.07 1.37 -16.16
C THR A 118 4.68 2.47 -17.14
N GLU A 119 3.43 2.49 -17.60
CA GLU A 119 2.90 3.58 -18.44
C GLU A 119 2.99 4.95 -17.75
N HIS A 120 2.56 5.04 -16.48
CA HIS A 120 2.66 6.26 -15.70
C HIS A 120 4.11 6.70 -15.47
N GLU A 121 4.99 5.75 -15.12
CA GLU A 121 6.42 6.02 -14.94
C GLU A 121 7.07 6.53 -16.23
N ASP A 122 6.71 5.96 -17.39
CA ASP A 122 7.19 6.40 -18.70
C ASP A 122 6.67 7.78 -19.10
N GLU A 123 5.40 8.07 -18.82
CA GLU A 123 4.84 9.41 -19.04
C GLU A 123 5.56 10.47 -18.23
N ASP A 124 5.78 10.20 -16.93
CA ASP A 124 6.47 11.10 -16.03
C ASP A 124 7.94 11.25 -16.41
N ARG A 125 8.60 10.17 -16.85
CA ARG A 125 9.94 10.21 -17.43
C ARG A 125 9.99 11.08 -18.69
N LYS A 126 9.06 10.91 -19.63
CA LYS A 126 8.98 11.74 -20.85
C LYS A 126 8.75 13.22 -20.52
N LYS A 127 7.87 13.52 -19.54
CA LYS A 127 7.61 14.90 -19.09
C LYS A 127 8.85 15.51 -18.42
N THR A 128 9.52 14.77 -17.56
CA THR A 128 10.74 15.23 -16.85
C THR A 128 11.92 15.40 -17.79
N GLU A 129 12.15 14.49 -18.75
CA GLU A 129 13.17 14.60 -19.79
C GLU A 129 12.95 15.82 -20.69
N ARG A 130 11.72 16.05 -21.17
CA ARG A 130 11.38 17.26 -21.95
C ARG A 130 11.69 18.54 -21.17
N ASN A 131 11.36 18.58 -19.88
CA ASN A 131 11.64 19.73 -19.02
C ASN A 131 13.14 19.89 -18.73
N ARG A 132 13.87 18.79 -18.55
CA ARG A 132 15.33 18.77 -18.36
C ARG A 132 16.04 19.33 -19.60
N VAL A 133 15.69 18.85 -20.79
CA VAL A 133 16.26 19.34 -22.07
C VAL A 133 15.98 20.84 -22.24
N LYS A 134 14.78 21.34 -21.89
CA LYS A 134 14.47 22.77 -21.92
C LYS A 134 15.38 23.57 -20.98
N ARG A 135 15.60 23.08 -19.75
CA ARG A 135 16.47 23.74 -18.76
C ARG A 135 17.93 23.73 -19.20
N GLU A 136 18.44 22.62 -19.73
CA GLU A 136 19.80 22.50 -20.23
C GLU A 136 20.05 23.42 -21.43
N LYS A 137 19.11 23.51 -22.39
CA LYS A 137 19.18 24.49 -23.49
C LYS A 137 19.22 25.93 -22.99
N MET A 138 18.41 26.28 -21.98
CA MET A 138 18.43 27.62 -21.39
C MET A 138 19.71 27.90 -20.60
N LYS A 139 20.26 26.93 -19.88
CA LYS A 139 21.56 27.04 -19.20
C LYS A 139 22.68 27.27 -20.21
N ALA A 140 22.75 26.46 -21.25
CA ALA A 140 23.74 26.60 -22.32
C ALA A 140 23.64 27.96 -23.04
N ARG A 141 22.42 28.47 -23.30
CA ARG A 141 22.22 29.83 -23.84
C ARG A 141 22.72 30.92 -22.88
N LYS A 142 22.43 30.81 -21.58
CA LYS A 142 22.90 31.76 -20.56
C LYS A 142 24.41 31.72 -20.40
N GLU A 143 25.03 30.54 -20.41
CA GLU A 143 26.49 30.38 -20.36
C GLU A 143 27.16 30.98 -21.59
N LYS A 144 26.63 30.72 -22.80
CA LYS A 144 27.11 31.36 -24.04
C LYS A 144 26.97 32.88 -24.00
N ALA A 145 25.84 33.41 -23.51
CA ALA A 145 25.64 34.86 -23.36
C ALA A 145 26.61 35.47 -22.33
N LYS A 146 26.87 34.79 -21.21
CA LYS A 146 27.88 35.20 -20.23
C LYS A 146 29.30 35.17 -20.82
N ALA A 147 29.66 34.13 -21.55
CA ALA A 147 30.96 34.02 -22.22
C ALA A 147 31.16 35.11 -23.27
N ALA A 148 30.14 35.42 -24.07
CA ALA A 148 30.16 36.53 -25.03
C ALA A 148 30.27 37.90 -24.34
N ALA A 149 29.57 38.10 -23.22
CA ALA A 149 29.66 39.33 -22.43
C ALA A 149 31.06 39.51 -21.79
N VAL A 150 31.68 38.42 -21.30
CA VAL A 150 33.06 38.45 -20.76
C VAL A 150 34.08 38.71 -21.87
N GLY A 151 33.88 38.16 -23.08
CA GLY A 151 34.72 38.44 -24.25
C GLY A 151 34.60 39.89 -24.74
N SER A 152 33.40 40.47 -24.70
CA SER A 152 33.18 41.87 -25.07
C SER A 152 33.73 42.86 -24.02
N LYS A 153 33.68 42.50 -22.72
CA LYS A 153 34.26 43.31 -21.64
C LYS A 153 35.80 43.35 -21.65
N LYS A 154 36.48 42.43 -22.36
CA LYS A 154 37.94 42.43 -22.54
C LYS A 154 38.43 43.34 -23.67
N ASN A 155 37.54 43.81 -24.56
CA ASN A 155 37.88 44.64 -25.73
C ASN A 155 37.22 46.04 -25.73
N GLY A 156 36.73 46.54 -24.59
CA GLY A 156 36.06 47.83 -24.54
C GLY A 156 36.16 48.48 -23.16
N ALA A 157 37.31 49.07 -22.86
CA ALA A 157 37.43 50.05 -21.80
C ALA A 157 36.85 51.38 -22.28
N GLY A 158 35.74 51.81 -21.67
CA GLY A 158 35.29 53.20 -21.68
C GLY A 158 33.91 53.45 -22.31
N LYS A 159 32.87 53.49 -21.48
CA LYS A 159 32.01 54.67 -21.29
C LYS A 159 30.90 54.39 -20.27
N GLN A 160 30.76 55.32 -19.32
CA GLN A 160 29.65 55.47 -18.38
C GLN A 160 28.36 55.83 -19.13
N ALA A 161 27.23 55.30 -18.68
CA ALA A 161 25.92 55.96 -18.72
C ALA A 161 24.95 55.27 -17.74
N ASP A 162 24.65 56.04 -16.72
CA ASP A 162 23.51 56.19 -15.82
C ASP A 162 22.10 55.75 -16.30
N ASP A 163 21.33 55.36 -15.28
CA ASP A 163 19.87 55.36 -15.08
C ASP A 163 18.91 54.63 -16.05
N ALA A 164 18.25 53.58 -15.52
CA ALA A 164 16.83 53.29 -15.79
C ALA A 164 16.23 52.26 -14.80
N ALA A 165 15.39 52.77 -13.91
CA ALA A 165 14.12 52.20 -13.44
C ALA A 165 14.08 50.77 -12.86
N VAL A 166 13.96 50.72 -11.53
CA VAL A 166 13.47 49.55 -10.78
C VAL A 166 11.94 49.54 -10.78
N PRO A 167 11.25 48.48 -11.24
CA PRO A 167 9.89 48.21 -10.82
C PRO A 167 9.91 47.17 -9.69
N HIS A 168 9.54 47.63 -8.51
CA HIS A 168 9.16 46.79 -7.37
C HIS A 168 7.87 46.03 -7.72
N HIS A 169 7.91 44.70 -7.77
CA HIS A 169 6.70 43.89 -7.58
C HIS A 169 7.03 42.60 -6.82
N GLY A 170 7.21 42.75 -5.50
CA GLY A 170 7.04 41.68 -4.54
C GLY A 170 5.54 41.54 -4.25
N GLY A 171 4.89 40.56 -4.87
CA GLY A 171 3.49 40.23 -4.62
C GLY A 171 3.32 38.71 -4.71
N VAL A 172 3.42 38.04 -3.57
CA VAL A 172 3.14 36.61 -3.44
C VAL A 172 1.64 36.42 -3.65
N LYS A 173 1.23 36.07 -4.88
CA LYS A 173 -0.14 35.59 -5.13
C LYS A 173 -0.21 34.13 -4.71
N ALA A 174 -0.87 33.87 -3.58
CA ALA A 174 -1.27 32.54 -3.15
C ALA A 174 -2.05 31.86 -4.29
N ARG A 175 -1.63 30.65 -4.67
CA ARG A 175 -2.37 29.77 -5.58
C ARG A 175 -3.63 29.29 -4.88
N THR A 176 -4.76 29.93 -5.11
CA THR A 176 -6.07 29.34 -4.87
C THR A 176 -6.38 28.36 -6.01
N LEU A 177 -6.54 27.08 -5.68
CA LEU A 177 -7.01 26.05 -6.62
C LEU A 177 -8.46 26.35 -6.99
N PRO A 178 -8.87 26.25 -8.27
CA PRO A 178 -10.27 26.41 -8.63
C PRO A 178 -11.06 25.18 -8.17
N VAL A 179 -11.99 25.41 -7.24
CA VAL A 179 -13.10 24.51 -6.92
C VAL A 179 -13.97 24.40 -8.18
N ARG A 180 -14.12 23.18 -8.71
CA ARG A 180 -15.12 22.89 -9.74
C ARG A 180 -16.48 22.77 -9.06
N ASN A 181 -17.34 23.76 -9.29
CA ASN A 181 -18.77 23.63 -9.07
C ASN A 181 -19.34 22.76 -10.20
N THR A 182 -19.92 21.62 -9.85
CA THR A 182 -20.86 20.89 -10.71
C THR A 182 -22.25 21.16 -10.18
N GLU A 183 -22.99 22.00 -10.89
CA GLU A 183 -24.42 22.21 -10.69
C GLU A 183 -25.20 20.97 -11.12
N GLN A 184 -26.31 20.78 -10.42
CA GLN A 184 -27.27 19.68 -10.49
C GLN A 184 -27.99 19.62 -11.84
N ASP A 185 -28.22 18.39 -12.32
CA ASP A 185 -29.43 18.05 -13.06
C ASP A 185 -29.98 16.72 -12.53
N ASP A 186 -31.23 16.77 -12.09
CA ASP A 186 -32.03 15.69 -11.51
C ASP A 186 -32.42 14.63 -12.55
N SER A 187 -32.25 13.35 -12.23
CA SER A 187 -33.24 12.34 -12.57
C SER A 187 -33.16 11.13 -11.62
N SER A 188 -34.33 10.79 -11.11
CA SER A 188 -34.63 9.72 -10.18
C SER A 188 -34.37 8.32 -10.73
N ASP A 189 -33.69 7.46 -9.97
CA ASP A 189 -34.23 6.11 -9.72
C ASP A 189 -33.66 5.48 -8.44
N LYS A 190 -34.53 4.81 -7.69
CA LYS A 190 -34.23 4.12 -6.43
C LYS A 190 -33.83 2.69 -6.72
N MET A 191 -32.62 2.27 -6.35
CA MET A 191 -32.36 0.88 -5.92
C MET A 191 -31.18 0.86 -4.94
N ALA A 192 -31.47 0.41 -3.71
CA ALA A 192 -30.52 0.26 -2.62
C ALA A 192 -29.73 -1.06 -2.77
N ILE A 193 -28.41 -0.99 -2.80
CA ILE A 193 -27.50 -2.12 -2.53
C ILE A 193 -26.25 -1.57 -1.79
N ASP A 194 -26.09 -1.96 -0.53
CA ASP A 194 -24.88 -1.73 0.27
C ASP A 194 -23.66 -2.46 -0.31
N PRO A 195 -22.46 -1.86 -0.24
CA PRO A 195 -21.31 -2.68 0.16
C PRO A 195 -20.40 -1.98 1.19
N LYS A 196 -20.07 -2.75 2.22
CA LYS A 196 -19.00 -2.48 3.19
C LYS A 196 -17.63 -2.80 2.61
N GLU A 197 -16.70 -1.86 2.82
CA GLU A 197 -15.29 -1.98 3.22
C GLU A 197 -14.31 -2.89 2.44
N GLY A 198 -13.21 -2.27 2.01
CA GLY A 198 -11.97 -2.95 1.57
C GLY A 198 -10.84 -1.95 1.31
N GLU A 199 -9.91 -1.85 2.25
CA GLU A 199 -8.74 -0.95 2.28
C GLU A 199 -7.82 -1.02 1.06
N ALA A 200 -7.40 0.17 0.59
CA ALA A 200 -6.38 0.36 -0.43
C ALA A 200 -4.96 0.23 0.16
N GLN A 201 -4.19 -0.76 -0.31
CA GLN A 201 -2.75 -0.86 -0.06
C GLN A 201 -1.96 -0.18 -1.19
N ARG A 202 -0.96 0.60 -0.79
CA ARG A 202 -0.01 1.36 -1.64
C ARG A 202 1.09 0.42 -2.17
N PRO A 203 1.68 0.65 -3.36
CA PRO A 203 2.78 -0.18 -3.85
C PRO A 203 4.11 0.26 -3.23
N ALA A 204 4.85 -0.74 -2.71
CA ALA A 204 6.23 -0.59 -2.26
C ALA A 204 7.21 -0.51 -3.46
N ALA A 205 8.29 0.23 -3.24
CA ALA A 205 9.37 0.47 -4.19
C ALA A 205 10.17 -0.80 -4.50
N THR A 206 10.60 -0.91 -5.76
CA THR A 206 11.48 -1.92 -6.33
C THR A 206 12.91 -1.74 -5.80
N ALA A 207 13.49 -2.79 -5.22
CA ALA A 207 14.91 -2.91 -4.95
C ALA A 207 15.54 -3.87 -5.97
N THR A 208 16.48 -3.35 -6.75
CA THR A 208 17.29 -4.05 -7.75
C THR A 208 18.54 -4.67 -7.11
N GLY A 209 18.73 -5.96 -7.33
CA GLY A 209 19.96 -6.76 -7.16
C GLY A 209 19.65 -8.15 -7.72
N ASP A 210 20.47 -8.85 -8.49
CA ASP A 210 21.89 -8.78 -8.79
C ASP A 210 22.13 -9.30 -10.22
N ILE A 211 23.13 -8.74 -10.91
CA ILE A 211 23.53 -9.14 -12.27
C ILE A 211 24.51 -10.32 -12.15
N PRO A 212 24.28 -11.49 -12.79
CA PRO A 212 25.28 -12.55 -12.84
C PRO A 212 26.44 -12.17 -13.78
N GLY A 213 27.66 -12.44 -13.31
CA GLY A 213 28.93 -11.98 -13.87
C GLY A 213 29.19 -12.37 -15.33
N LEU A 214 29.90 -11.47 -16.01
CA LEU A 214 30.54 -11.66 -17.31
C LEU A 214 31.55 -12.83 -17.21
N LEU A 215 31.31 -13.91 -17.94
CA LEU A 215 32.30 -14.96 -18.21
C LEU A 215 32.95 -14.65 -19.56
N ILE A 216 34.17 -14.12 -19.52
CA ILE A 216 35.01 -13.89 -20.71
C ILE A 216 35.67 -15.23 -21.04
N HIS A 217 35.33 -15.81 -22.18
CA HIS A 217 36.13 -16.86 -22.81
C HIS A 217 37.13 -16.18 -23.75
N ASP A 218 38.40 -16.17 -23.36
CA ASP A 218 39.52 -15.94 -24.26
C ASP A 218 39.80 -17.27 -24.97
N ASP A 219 39.46 -17.37 -26.25
CA ASP A 219 39.94 -18.41 -27.16
C ASP A 219 40.61 -17.73 -28.36
N ASP A 220 41.86 -18.14 -28.61
CA ASP A 220 42.69 -17.84 -29.80
C ASP A 220 42.07 -18.35 -31.12
#